data_AF-A0A0C3BZW9-F1
#
_entry.id   AF-A0A0C3BZW9-F1
#
_cell.length_a   1.000
_cell.length_b   1.000
_cell.length_c   1.000
_cell.angle_alpha   90.00
_cell.angle_beta   90.00
_cell.angle_gamma   90.00
#
_symmetry.space_group_name_H-M   'P 1'
#
loop_
_entity.id
_entity.type
_entity.pdbx_description
1 polymer ?
#
loop_
_entity_poly.entity_id
_entity_poly.type
_entity_poly.pdbx_seq_one_letter_code
_entity_poly.pdbx_strand_id
1 'polypeptide(L)'
;ALQAYSQKPDCFKKAASYIRAKCTDLDIDEAARVNAAISMTLCELATARHYSLPLECAPYNTQGGRSSSPISSRVQGECVDALARSAQFWSSYSGYLREVRALSFYFSFGGAYIHEILK
;
A
#
# COMPACT_ATOMS: atom_id res chain seq x y z
N ALA A 1 -13.62 8.12 8.84
CA ALA A 1 -12.53 7.15 8.54
C ALA A 1 -11.50 7.69 7.53
N LEU A 2 -11.86 8.41 6.46
CA LEU A 2 -10.91 8.96 5.47
C LEU A 2 -9.98 10.08 5.99
N GLN A 3 -10.40 10.85 7.00
CA GLN A 3 -9.57 11.92 7.58
C GLN A 3 -8.31 11.40 8.29
N ALA A 4 -8.33 10.17 8.81
CA ALA A 4 -7.16 9.55 9.45
C ALA A 4 -6.01 9.30 8.45
N TYR A 5 -6.33 9.09 7.16
CA TYR A 5 -5.33 8.96 6.09
C TYR A 5 -4.72 10.30 5.67
N SER A 6 -5.41 11.43 5.89
CA SER A 6 -4.90 12.78 5.55
C SER A 6 -3.87 13.32 6.55
N GLN A 7 -3.79 12.73 7.76
CA GLN A 7 -2.88 13.17 8.82
C GLN A 7 -1.64 12.29 9.02
N LYS A 8 -1.48 11.19 8.25
CA LYS A 8 -0.28 10.33 8.33
C LYS A 8 0.86 10.90 7.48
N PRO A 9 2.13 10.71 7.91
CA PRO A 9 3.30 11.26 7.21
C PRO A 9 3.34 10.75 5.77
N ASP A 10 3.93 11.53 4.87
CA ASP A 10 3.78 11.49 3.40
C ASP A 10 3.83 10.12 2.71
N CYS A 11 4.37 9.08 3.37
CA CYS A 11 4.36 7.68 2.96
C CYS A 11 2.95 7.17 2.63
N PHE A 12 1.98 7.31 3.56
CA PHE A 12 0.63 6.78 3.36
C PHE A 12 -0.12 7.52 2.26
N LYS A 13 0.08 8.85 2.16
CA LYS A 13 -0.51 9.66 1.08
C LYS A 13 0.00 9.21 -0.28
N LYS A 14 1.32 8.97 -0.42
CA LYS A 14 1.91 8.47 -1.67
C LYS A 14 1.36 7.10 -2.07
N ALA A 15 1.27 6.18 -1.11
CA ALA A 15 0.72 4.84 -1.35
C ALA A 15 -0.78 4.90 -1.73
N ALA A 16 -1.58 5.72 -1.03
CA ALA A 16 -2.98 5.93 -1.35
C ALA A 16 -3.20 6.61 -2.71
N SER A 17 -2.36 7.58 -3.09
CA SER A 17 -2.39 8.20 -4.42
C SER A 17 -2.05 7.20 -5.53
N TYR A 18 -1.09 6.29 -5.30
CA TYR A 18 -0.80 5.20 -6.24
C TYR A 18 -2.00 4.27 -6.40
N ILE A 19 -2.63 3.87 -5.29
CA ILE A 19 -3.84 3.04 -5.31
C ILE A 19 -4.93 3.73 -6.13
N ARG A 20 -5.21 5.01 -5.85
CA ARG A 20 -6.22 5.80 -6.57
C ARG A 20 -5.93 5.90 -8.08
N ALA A 21 -4.68 6.14 -8.47
CA ALA A 21 -4.29 6.27 -9.88
C ALA A 21 -4.34 4.94 -10.66
N LYS A 22 -4.30 3.81 -9.94
CA LYS A 22 -4.21 2.46 -10.50
C LYS A 22 -5.41 1.58 -10.13
N CYS A 23 -6.54 2.14 -9.70
CA CYS A 23 -7.70 1.37 -9.24
C CYS A 23 -8.21 0.34 -10.26
N THR A 24 -8.23 0.68 -11.55
CA THR A 24 -8.62 -0.26 -12.63
C THR A 24 -7.61 -1.38 -12.80
N ASP A 25 -6.32 -1.05 -12.71
CA ASP A 25 -5.23 -2.01 -12.86
C ASP A 25 -5.14 -2.92 -11.63
N LEU A 26 -5.36 -2.41 -10.41
CA LEU A 26 -5.27 -3.14 -9.15
C LEU A 26 -6.39 -4.17 -8.93
N ASP A 27 -7.53 -4.01 -9.60
CA ASP A 27 -8.59 -5.02 -9.54
C ASP A 27 -8.24 -6.26 -10.38
N ILE A 28 -7.42 -6.06 -11.42
CA ILE A 28 -7.03 -7.07 -12.42
C ILE A 28 -5.61 -7.62 -12.17
N ASP A 29 -4.68 -6.77 -11.71
CA ASP A 29 -3.26 -7.07 -11.50
C ASP A 29 -2.98 -7.35 -10.02
N GLU A 30 -2.82 -8.64 -9.72
CA GLU A 30 -2.43 -9.13 -8.40
C GLU A 30 -1.05 -8.61 -7.95
N ALA A 31 -0.09 -8.48 -8.85
CA ALA A 31 1.25 -8.01 -8.50
C ALA A 31 1.23 -6.53 -8.09
N ALA A 32 0.46 -5.70 -8.79
CA ALA A 32 0.25 -4.30 -8.41
C ALA A 32 -0.43 -4.21 -7.02
N ARG A 33 -1.39 -5.09 -6.73
CA ARG A 33 -2.08 -5.15 -5.43
C ARG A 33 -1.13 -5.52 -4.30
N VAL A 34 -0.28 -6.53 -4.51
CA VAL A 34 0.75 -6.93 -3.55
C VAL A 34 1.75 -5.79 -3.32
N ASN A 35 2.20 -5.10 -4.38
CA ASN A 35 3.10 -3.94 -4.25
C ASN A 35 2.50 -2.80 -3.40
N ALA A 36 1.22 -2.50 -3.61
CA ALA A 36 0.51 -1.49 -2.83
C ALA A 36 0.39 -1.91 -1.34
N ALA A 37 0.06 -3.18 -1.08
CA ALA A 37 -0.04 -3.71 0.27
C ALA A 37 1.31 -3.69 1.02
N ILE A 38 2.40 -4.09 0.35
CA ILE A 38 3.76 -3.99 0.89
C ILE A 38 4.07 -2.53 1.25
N SER A 39 3.83 -1.60 0.33
CA SER A 39 4.13 -0.18 0.55
C SER A 39 3.38 0.40 1.76
N MET A 40 2.09 0.08 1.90
CA MET A 40 1.27 0.51 3.04
C MET A 40 1.75 -0.11 4.36
N THR A 41 2.14 -1.38 4.33
CA THR A 41 2.70 -2.08 5.49
C THR A 41 3.99 -1.42 5.96
N LEU A 42 4.93 -1.13 5.05
CA LEU A 42 6.19 -0.47 5.40
C LEU A 42 5.94 0.95 5.92
N CYS A 43 4.96 1.67 5.40
CA CYS A 43 4.55 2.95 5.97
C CYS A 43 4.08 2.81 7.42
N GLU A 44 3.33 1.77 7.74
CA GLU A 44 2.88 1.50 9.11
C GLU A 44 4.05 1.15 10.03
N LEU A 45 4.91 0.22 9.61
CA LEU A 45 6.08 -0.19 10.37
C LEU A 45 7.04 0.97 10.63
N ALA A 46 7.23 1.86 9.64
CA ALA A 46 8.05 3.06 9.80
C ALA A 46 7.51 4.05 10.85
N THR A 47 6.21 4.03 11.16
CA THR A 47 5.66 4.84 12.26
C THR A 47 5.99 4.28 13.63
N ALA A 48 6.18 2.96 13.74
CA ALA A 48 6.64 2.31 14.96
C ALA A 48 8.17 2.41 15.02
N ARG A 49 8.69 3.49 15.63
CA ARG A 49 10.12 3.83 15.77
C ARG A 49 11.07 2.72 16.27
N HIS A 50 10.54 1.58 16.69
CA HIS A 50 11.29 0.46 17.30
C HIS A 50 11.52 -0.74 16.36
N TYR A 51 10.96 -0.77 15.15
CA TYR A 51 11.13 -1.90 14.23
C TYR A 51 11.97 -1.51 13.02
N SER A 52 13.07 -2.24 12.80
CA SER A 52 13.84 -2.18 11.56
C SER A 52 13.07 -2.90 10.45
N LEU A 53 12.94 -2.25 9.30
CA LEU A 53 12.32 -2.86 8.11
C LEU A 53 13.21 -3.99 7.56
N PRO A 54 12.63 -5.07 7.02
CA PRO A 54 13.40 -6.11 6.34
C PRO A 54 14.19 -5.54 5.17
N LEU A 55 15.43 -6.00 4.98
CA LEU A 55 16.31 -5.54 3.90
C LEU A 55 15.79 -5.97 2.53
N GLU A 56 15.09 -7.11 2.47
CA GLU A 56 14.41 -7.64 1.31
C GLU A 56 13.31 -6.68 0.79
N CYS A 57 12.78 -5.83 1.67
CA CYS A 57 11.76 -4.83 1.35
C CYS A 57 12.35 -3.43 1.05
N ALA A 58 13.67 -3.27 1.01
CA ALA A 58 14.32 -1.99 0.71
C ALA A 58 13.84 -1.30 -0.58
N PRO A 59 13.53 -2.02 -1.69
CA PRO A 59 13.03 -1.39 -2.93
C PRO A 59 11.69 -0.66 -2.76
N TYR A 60 10.94 -0.99 -1.71
CA TYR A 60 9.64 -0.39 -1.39
C TYR A 60 9.74 0.74 -0.36
N ASN A 61 10.94 1.04 0.14
CA ASN A 61 11.15 2.10 1.11
C ASN A 61 10.99 3.48 0.43
N THR A 62 9.81 4.08 0.60
CA THR A 62 9.41 5.35 -0.02
C THR A 62 10.14 6.60 0.50
N GLN A 63 11.10 6.45 1.42
CA GLN A 63 11.98 7.55 1.85
C GLN A 63 13.02 7.91 0.78
N GLY A 64 13.43 6.96 -0.07
CA GLY A 64 14.20 7.24 -1.28
C GLY A 64 13.25 7.42 -2.46
N GLY A 65 13.36 8.53 -3.19
CA GLY A 65 12.56 8.78 -4.39
C GLY A 65 12.51 7.55 -5.31
N ARG A 66 11.30 7.24 -5.78
CA ARG A 66 10.93 6.17 -6.71
C ARG A 66 12.12 5.64 -7.53
N SER A 67 12.51 4.39 -7.28
CA SER A 67 13.07 3.60 -8.37
C SER A 67 11.92 3.37 -9.36
N SER A 68 11.97 4.02 -10.51
CA SER A 68 11.04 3.88 -11.64
C SER A 68 11.16 2.54 -12.36
N SER A 69 11.91 1.58 -11.79
CA SER A 69 12.08 0.25 -12.35
C SER A 69 10.97 -0.68 -11.86
N PRO A 70 10.35 -1.49 -12.73
CA PRO A 70 9.39 -2.50 -12.32
C PRO A 70 10.04 -3.46 -11.32
N ILE A 71 9.46 -3.59 -10.14
CA ILE A 71 9.95 -4.54 -9.14
C ILE A 71 9.67 -5.95 -9.65
N SER A 72 10.73 -6.76 -9.77
CA SER A 72 10.60 -8.15 -10.22
C SER A 72 9.73 -8.96 -9.25
N SER A 73 8.99 -9.93 -9.77
CA SER A 73 8.18 -10.86 -8.97
C SER A 73 8.99 -11.60 -7.89
N ARG A 74 10.27 -11.85 -8.16
CA ARG A 74 11.20 -12.46 -7.20
C ARG A 74 11.42 -11.57 -5.97
N VAL A 75 11.76 -10.30 -6.19
CA VAL A 75 11.99 -9.32 -5.12
C VAL A 75 10.71 -9.07 -4.32
N GLN A 76 9.57 -9.03 -5.00
CA GLN A 76 8.26 -8.97 -4.35
C GLN A 76 8.05 -10.16 -3.42
N GLY A 77 8.28 -11.38 -3.91
CA GLY A 77 8.15 -12.62 -3.12
C GLY A 77 9.10 -12.67 -1.92
N GLU A 78 10.36 -12.28 -2.10
CA GLU A 78 11.36 -12.22 -1.03
C GLU A 78 10.96 -11.24 0.08
N CYS A 79 10.39 -10.08 -0.27
CA CYS A 79 9.86 -9.13 0.73
C CYS A 79 8.63 -9.70 1.45
N VAL A 80 7.70 -10.36 0.75
CA VAL A 80 6.52 -10.97 1.37
C VAL A 80 6.93 -12.09 2.33
N ASP A 81 7.89 -12.94 1.95
CA ASP A 81 8.45 -13.96 2.82
C ASP A 81 9.07 -13.35 4.08
N ALA A 82 9.83 -12.25 3.92
CA ALA A 82 10.41 -11.54 5.05
C ALA A 82 9.35 -10.95 6.00
N LEU A 83 8.24 -10.42 5.47
CA LEU A 83 7.10 -9.97 6.28
C LEU A 83 6.41 -11.13 7.01
N ALA A 84 6.36 -12.32 6.40
CA ALA A 84 5.77 -13.51 7.01
C ALA A 84 6.57 -14.05 8.21
N ARG A 85 7.85 -13.69 8.36
CA ARG A 85 8.69 -14.09 9.51
C ARG A 85 8.24 -13.46 10.83
N SER A 86 7.41 -12.42 10.79
CA SER A 86 6.91 -11.71 11.96
C SER A 86 5.38 -11.67 11.94
N ALA A 87 4.72 -12.26 12.94
CA ALA A 87 3.26 -12.27 13.03
C ALA A 87 2.64 -10.87 13.01
N GLN A 88 3.30 -9.87 13.61
CA GLN A 88 2.87 -8.47 13.58
C GLN A 88 2.91 -7.90 12.16
N PHE A 89 4.00 -8.12 11.42
CA PHE A 89 4.17 -7.61 10.06
C PHE A 89 3.22 -8.30 9.08
N TRP A 90 3.04 -9.61 9.24
CA TRP A 90 2.09 -10.40 8.48
C TRP A 90 0.64 -9.94 8.69
N SER A 91 0.28 -9.58 9.93
CA SER A 91 -1.04 -9.03 10.24
C SER A 91 -1.30 -7.72 9.50
N SER A 92 -0.36 -6.77 9.55
CA SER A 92 -0.49 -5.49 8.84
C SER A 92 -0.54 -5.71 7.31
N TYR A 93 0.32 -6.57 6.76
CA TYR A 93 0.33 -6.91 5.34
C TYR A 93 -0.97 -7.53 4.86
N SER A 94 -1.43 -8.59 5.53
CA SER A 94 -2.65 -9.30 5.15
C SER A 94 -3.91 -8.43 5.32
N GLY A 95 -3.90 -7.50 6.28
CA GLY A 95 -4.90 -6.44 6.42
C GLY A 95 -4.92 -5.53 5.18
N TYR A 96 -3.78 -4.94 4.82
CA TYR A 96 -3.71 -4.05 3.66
C TYR A 96 -4.00 -4.74 2.34
N LEU A 97 -3.65 -6.01 2.17
CA LEU A 97 -3.97 -6.75 0.94
C LEU A 97 -5.49 -6.83 0.71
N ARG A 98 -6.28 -6.99 1.78
CA ARG A 98 -7.76 -6.98 1.73
C ARG A 98 -8.28 -5.55 1.55
N GLU A 99 -7.70 -4.58 2.24
CA GLU A 99 -8.12 -3.18 2.17
C GLU A 99 -7.84 -2.53 0.82
N VAL A 100 -6.74 -2.84 0.13
CA VAL A 100 -6.41 -2.25 -1.19
C VAL A 100 -7.51 -2.51 -2.21
N ARG A 101 -8.12 -3.70 -2.19
CA ARG A 101 -9.26 -4.03 -3.06
C ARG A 101 -10.50 -3.22 -2.69
N ALA A 102 -10.80 -3.10 -1.39
CA ALA A 102 -11.93 -2.30 -0.90
C ALA A 102 -11.76 -0.80 -1.18
N LEU A 103 -10.54 -0.27 -1.00
CA LEU A 103 -10.17 1.12 -1.32
C LEU A 103 -10.30 1.39 -2.82
N SER A 104 -9.85 0.48 -3.67
CA SER A 104 -9.99 0.63 -5.13
C SER A 104 -11.45 0.65 -5.56
N PHE A 105 -12.26 -0.27 -5.01
CA PHE A 105 -13.70 -0.28 -5.23
C PHE A 105 -14.36 1.03 -4.75
N TYR A 106 -13.98 1.53 -3.57
CA TYR A 106 -14.46 2.80 -3.05
C TYR A 106 -14.03 4.00 -3.91
N PHE A 107 -12.82 4.04 -4.46
CA PHE A 107 -12.42 5.12 -5.36
C PHE A 107 -13.17 5.09 -6.69
N SER A 108 -13.46 3.90 -7.22
CA SER A 108 -14.24 3.72 -8.44
C SER A 108 -15.72 4.10 -8.26
N PHE A 109 -16.34 3.79 -7.11
CA PHE A 109 -17.78 4.03 -6.86
C PHE A 109 -18.08 5.26 -5.99
N GLY A 110 -17.27 5.53 -4.98
CA GLY A 110 -17.39 6.71 -4.10
C GLY A 110 -17.01 8.03 -4.77
N GLY A 111 -16.33 7.98 -5.92
CA GLY A 111 -16.17 9.14 -6.81
C GLY A 111 -17.47 9.58 -7.50
N ALA A 112 -18.41 8.65 -7.72
CA ALA A 112 -19.73 8.97 -8.28
C ALA A 112 -20.68 9.56 -7.23
N TYR A 113 -20.66 9.04 -6.00
CA TYR A 113 -21.58 9.47 -4.94
C TYR A 113 -21.30 10.89 -4.38
N ILE A 114 -20.07 11.39 -4.45
CA ILE A 114 -19.76 12.76 -4.02
C ILE A 114 -20.20 13.80 -5.07
N HIS A 115 -20.30 13.42 -6.34
CA HIS A 115 -20.73 14.34 -7.41
C HIS A 115 -22.26 14.50 -7.48
N GLU A 116 -23.02 13.64 -6.80
CA GLU A 116 -24.50 13.68 -6.74
C GLU A 116 -25.04 14.34 -5.47
N ILE A 117 -24.24 14.49 -4.41
CA ILE A 117 -24.63 15.19 -3.17
C ILE A 117 -24.28 16.70 -3.21
N LEU A 118 -23.53 17.14 -4.23
CA LEU A 118 -23.19 18.55 -4.50
C LEU A 118 -23.97 19.13 -5.71
N LYS A 119 -25.21 18.69 -5.91
CA LYS A 119 -26.19 19.35 -6.78
C LYS A 119 -27.43 19.71 -6.00
#